data_AF-A0A7G9YIB9-F1
#
_entry.id   AF-A0A7G9YIB9-F1
#
_cell.length_a   1.000
_cell.length_b   1.000
_cell.length_c   1.000
_cell.angle_alpha   90.00
_cell.angle_beta   90.00
_cell.angle_gamma   90.00
#
_symmetry.space_group_name_H-M   'P 1'
#
loop_
_entity.id
_entity.type
_entity.pdbx_description
1 polymer ?
#
loop_
_entity_poly.entity_id
_entity_poly.type
_entity_poly.pdbx_seq_one_letter_code
_entity_poly.pdbx_strand_id
1 'polypeptide(L)' 'MLEMLALSVSIGFVLGLVSGLIPGIHTNNFALILLALSPAISEMGFSNIDIAAIILANSIAHTLLYVL' A
#
# COMPACT_ATOMS: atom_id res chain seq x y z
N MET A 1 -4.23 -8.53 -16.27
CA MET A 1 -3.23 -8.88 -15.24
C MET A 1 -2.25 -7.74 -15.00
N LEU A 2 -1.46 -7.32 -16.01
CA LEU A 2 -0.49 -6.24 -15.81
C LEU A 2 -1.13 -4.90 -15.40
N GLU A 3 -2.31 -4.60 -15.93
CA GLU A 3 -3.05 -3.36 -15.65
C GLU A 3 -3.52 -3.26 -14.19
N MET A 4 -4.05 -4.35 -13.63
CA MET A 4 -4.44 -4.41 -12.21
C MET A 4 -3.22 -4.29 -11.29
N LEU A 5 -2.10 -4.89 -11.67
CA LEU A 5 -0.86 -4.76 -10.92
C LEU A 5 -0.33 -3.32 -10.96
N ALA A 6 -0.35 -2.67 -12.12
CA ALA A 6 0.05 -1.27 -12.25
C ALA A 6 -0.85 -0.33 -11.44
N LEU A 7 -2.17 -0.58 -11.44
CA LEU A 7 -3.13 0.12 -10.60
C LEU A 7 -2.82 -0.08 -9.12
N SER A 8 -2.54 -1.31 -8.71
CA SER A 8 -2.20 -1.69 -7.33
C SER A 8 -0.94 -1.00 -6.82
N VAL A 9 0.11 -0.96 -7.65
CA VAL A 9 1.33 -0.21 -7.35
C VAL A 9 1.04 1.28 -7.23
N SER A 10 0.19 1.82 -8.11
CA SER A 10 -0.19 3.25 -8.08
C SER A 10 -0.98 3.60 -6.81
N ILE A 11 -1.93 2.76 -6.41
CA ILE A 11 -2.69 2.90 -5.15
C ILE A 11 -1.74 2.86 -3.96
N GLY A 12 -0.88 1.83 -3.89
CA GLY A 12 0.11 1.71 -2.82
C GLY A 12 1.04 2.91 -2.74
N PHE A 13 1.53 3.41 -3.87
CA PHE A 13 2.37 4.60 -3.92
C PHE A 13 1.67 5.83 -3.34
N VAL A 14 0.43 6.12 -3.76
CA VAL A 14 -0.35 7.25 -3.23
C VAL A 14 -0.60 7.12 -1.73
N LEU A 15 -0.95 5.92 -1.25
CA LEU A 15 -1.11 5.65 0.19
C LEU A 15 0.19 5.85 0.96
N GLY A 16 1.32 5.48 0.37
CA GLY A 16 2.65 5.70 0.94
C GLY A 16 3.01 7.19 1.02
N LEU A 17 2.62 7.98 0.02
CA LEU A 17 2.78 9.44 0.07
C LEU A 17 1.98 10.06 1.21
N VAL A 18 0.71 9.71 1.33
CA VAL A 18 -0.17 10.24 2.38
C VAL A 18 0.30 9.81 3.76
N SER A 19 0.62 8.53 3.94
CA SER A 19 1.05 8.01 5.24
C SER A 19 2.43 8.50 5.65
N GLY A 20 3.36 8.73 4.70
CA GLY A 20 4.71 9.23 4.98
C GLY A 20 4.76 10.72 5.34
N LEU A 21 3.79 11.52 4.88
CA LEU A 21 3.67 12.95 5.22
C LEU A 21 2.99 13.18 6.58
N ILE A 22 2.26 12.19 7.12
CA ILE A 22 1.56 12.32 8.39
C ILE A 22 2.49 11.84 9.52
N PRO A 23 2.97 12.75 10.39
CA PRO A 23 3.83 12.37 11.49
C PRO A 23 3.10 11.43 12.46
N GLY A 24 3.80 10.38 12.92
CA GLY A 24 3.28 9.40 13.88
C GLY A 24 2.65 8.15 13.26
N ILE A 25 2.52 8.05 11.93
CA ILE A 25 2.17 6.79 11.25
C ILE A 25 3.46 6.02 10.97
N HIS A 26 3.55 4.79 11.48
CA HIS A 26 4.64 3.88 11.14
C HIS A 26 4.25 2.96 9.98
N THR A 27 5.19 2.72 9.06
CA THR A 27 5.03 1.81 7.91
C THR A 27 4.47 0.46 8.32
N ASN A 28 4.98 -0.14 9.41
CA ASN A 28 4.54 -1.45 9.91
C ASN A 28 3.08 -1.46 10.34
N ASN A 29 2.61 -0.42 11.05
CA ASN A 29 1.22 -0.33 11.50
C ASN A 29 0.28 -0.13 10.31
N PHE A 30 0.71 0.66 9.32
CA PHE A 30 -0.08 0.88 8.11
C PHE A 30 -0.17 -0.38 7.24
N ALA A 31 0.93 -1.14 7.14
CA ALA A 31 0.93 -2.44 6.46
C ALA A 31 -0.02 -3.44 7.13
N LEU A 32 -0.08 -3.47 8.48
CA LEU A 32 -1.04 -4.29 9.22
C LEU A 32 -2.49 -3.88 8.97
N ILE A 33 -2.78 -2.58 8.88
CA ILE A 33 -4.12 -2.08 8.53
C ILE A 33 -4.52 -2.53 7.12
N LEU A 34 -3.63 -2.37 6.14
CA LEU A 34 -3.88 -2.83 4.76
C LEU A 34 -4.04 -4.35 4.69
N LEU A 35 -3.28 -5.11 5.47
CA LEU A 35 -3.43 -6.56 5.57
C LEU A 35 -4.77 -6.94 6.21
N ALA A 36 -5.21 -6.24 7.25
CA ALA A 36 -6.51 -6.46 7.86
C ALA A 36 -7.67 -6.14 6.91
N LEU A 37 -7.49 -5.16 6.00
CA LEU A 37 -8.42 -4.82 4.94
C LEU A 37 -8.34 -5.75 3.72
N SER A 38 -7.35 -6.65 3.65
CA SER A 38 -7.16 -7.53 2.50
C SER A 38 -8.38 -8.37 2.10
N PRO A 39 -9.24 -8.87 3.00
CA PRO A 39 -10.44 -9.60 2.59
C PRO A 39 -11.42 -8.71 1.83
N ALA A 40 -11.63 -7.48 2.30
CA ALA A 40 -12.50 -6.51 1.64
C ALA A 40 -11.93 -6.05 0.29
N ILE A 41 -10.61 -5.88 0.19
CA ILE A 41 -9.95 -5.53 -1.08
C ILE A 41 -10.04 -6.70 -2.08
N SER A 42 -9.94 -7.94 -1.59
CA SER A 42 -10.10 -9.15 -2.41
C SER A 42 -11.52 -9.27 -2.98
N GLU A 43 -12.55 -8.93 -2.21
CA GLU A 43 -13.95 -8.87 -2.69
C GLU A 43 -14.16 -7.84 -3.81
N MET A 44 -13.31 -6.82 -3.91
CA MET A 44 -13.34 -5.83 -5.01
C MET A 44 -12.69 -6.35 -6.31
N GLY A 45 -12.17 -7.58 -6.31
CA GLY A 45 -11.58 -8.23 -7.49
C GLY A 45 -10.05 -8.17 -7.57
N PHE A 46 -9.37 -7.66 -6.54
CA PHE A 46 -7.92 -7.68 -6.47
C PHE A 46 -7.41 -9.06 -6.04
N SER A 47 -6.37 -9.56 -6.71
CA SER A 47 -5.72 -10.80 -6.30
C SER A 47 -4.82 -10.60 -5.07
N ASN A 48 -4.40 -11.70 -4.44
CA ASN A 48 -3.43 -11.63 -3.34
C ASN A 48 -2.10 -10.99 -3.77
N ILE A 49 -1.71 -11.14 -5.04
CA ILE A 49 -0.50 -10.52 -5.60
C ILE A 49 -0.68 -9.00 -5.69
N ASP A 50 -1.85 -8.56 -6.11
CA ASP A 50 -2.19 -7.13 -6.21
C ASP A 50 -2.20 -6.48 -4.83
N ILE A 51 -2.80 -7.14 -3.83
CA ILE A 51 -2.81 -6.66 -2.44
C ILE A 51 -1.39 -6.59 -1.87
N ALA A 52 -0.56 -7.61 -2.12
CA ALA A 52 0.84 -7.59 -1.73
C ALA A 52 1.61 -6.44 -2.41
N ALA A 53 1.31 -6.15 -3.68
CA ALA A 53 1.90 -5.04 -4.41
C ALA A 53 1.48 -3.68 -3.83
N ILE A 54 0.23 -3.51 -3.42
CA ILE A 54 -0.25 -2.30 -2.71
C ILE A 54 0.55 -2.08 -1.42
N ILE A 55 0.66 -3.12 -0.58
CA ILE A 55 1.37 -3.04 0.71
C ILE A 55 2.86 -2.73 0.51
N LEU A 56 3.50 -3.39 -0.47
CA LEU A 56 4.91 -3.20 -0.78
C LEU A 56 5.18 -1.79 -1.30
N ALA A 57 4.40 -1.32 -2.29
CA ALA A 57 4.55 0.01 -2.86
C ALA A 57 4.32 1.11 -1.82
N ASN A 58 3.33 0.94 -0.93
CA ASN A 58 3.10 1.83 0.21
C ASN A 58 4.31 1.91 1.13
N SER A 59 4.85 0.75 1.52
CA SER A 59 5.97 0.68 2.46
C SER A 59 7.24 1.34 1.91
N ILE A 60 7.52 1.14 0.61
CA ILE A 60 8.65 1.77 -0.07
C ILE A 60 8.45 3.29 -0.14
N ALA A 61 7.30 3.76 -0.64
CA ALA A 61 7.03 5.18 -0.82
C ALA A 61 7.05 5.96 0.51
N HIS A 62 6.44 5.40 1.57
CA HIS A 62 6.46 5.99 2.91
C HIS A 62 7.90 6.10 3.44
N THR A 63 8.70 5.04 3.32
CA THR A 63 10.09 5.02 3.82
C THR A 63 10.96 6.03 3.08
N LEU A 64 10.80 6.14 1.75
CA LEU A 64 11.56 7.09 0.94
C LEU A 64 11.25 8.55 1.29
N LEU A 65 9.99 8.87 1.60
CA LEU A 65 9.62 10.21 2.06
C LEU A 65 10.16 10.54 3.45
N TYR A 66 10.18 9.57 4.35
CA TYR A 66 10.68 9.80 5.71
C TYR A 66 12.20 10.07 5.74
N VAL A 67 12.96 9.58 4.76
CA VAL A 67 14.41 9.74 4.67
C VAL A 67 14.84 11.09 4.05
N LEU A 68 13.90 11.88 3.52
CA LEU A 68 14.14 13.14 2.81
C LEU A 68 13.87 14.35 3.71
#